data_AF-A0A7V3NIE9-F1
#
_entry.id   AF-A0A7V3NIE9-F1
#
_cell.length_a   1.000
_cell.length_b   1.000
_cell.length_c   1.000
_cell.angle_alpha   90.00
_cell.angle_beta   90.00
_cell.angle_gamma   90.00
#
_symmetry.space_group_name_H-M   'P 1'
#
loop_
_entity.id
_entity.type
_entity.pdbx_description
1 polymer ?
#
loop_
_entity_poly.entity_id
_entity_poly.type
_entity_poly.pdbx_seq_one_letter_code
_entity_poly.pdbx_strand_id
1 'polypeptide(L)'
;MLPEHWPRWVPILISIFLALLAIGLGLVLEPAAQALRPQPTPTPTLPAIPYARPLSGECEKCHFSREALLASGADPARVDEVLIDPASLWTPHGRLGCVTCHGGKGQVADKDQAHEGLIQDLTDQYPQDCLICHRNLPAEFPEDRLRTPHGAIVDAVWEGSPCAVHCSDCHGQVGHGFDPVTGRTICSMSVCLDCHRERNVPGLTDCITCHIGPHDVAATLDCQTCHTSTERWDQVALRVHPVPLVGKHAAIGCFECHQWPNFRGLDYVCSDCHKRPHTFGNDNCALCHTPEGWKSSAEALVAAATGVPHPVAGREDCRACHGVTGGTPIPEDHKGRTNDTCLVCHAEAPAATAEHPFPQDHDGAAGNCVLCHPGNDFSAYNCETCHAPSGMAEVHAARGISEIANRCTLCHPQGEKP
;
A
#
# COMPACT_ATOMS: atom_id res chain seq x y z
N MET A 1 16.04 -16.05 72.47
CA MET A 1 16.16 -15.15 73.64
C MET A 1 17.23 -15.75 74.54
N LEU A 2 18.36 -15.08 74.72
CA LEU A 2 19.44 -15.57 75.59
C LEU A 2 19.08 -15.28 77.07
N PRO A 3 19.47 -16.14 78.02
CA PRO A 3 19.14 -15.93 79.44
C PRO A 3 19.74 -14.61 79.96
N GLU A 4 18.96 -13.79 80.68
CA GLU A 4 19.39 -12.46 81.17
C GLU A 4 20.62 -12.46 82.09
N HIS A 5 20.97 -13.61 82.68
CA HIS A 5 22.12 -13.75 83.58
C HIS A 5 23.45 -14.03 82.86
N TRP A 6 23.48 -14.10 81.53
CA TRP A 6 24.71 -14.39 80.81
C TRP A 6 25.60 -13.14 80.67
N PRO A 7 26.91 -13.26 80.97
CA PRO A 7 27.86 -12.19 80.70
C PRO A 7 27.84 -11.80 79.22
N ARG A 8 27.91 -10.49 78.93
CA ARG A 8 27.81 -9.93 77.57
C ARG A 8 28.87 -10.48 76.57
N TRP A 9 29.93 -11.14 77.05
CA TRP A 9 30.96 -11.75 76.22
C TRP A 9 30.62 -13.17 75.72
N VAL A 10 29.69 -13.88 76.37
CA VAL A 10 29.33 -15.26 75.99
C VAL A 10 28.76 -15.35 74.56
N PRO A 11 27.86 -14.45 74.13
CA PRO A 11 27.34 -14.45 72.75
C PRO A 11 28.43 -14.23 71.70
N ILE A 12 29.48 -13.48 72.04
CA ILE A 12 30.62 -13.23 71.13
C ILE A 12 31.38 -14.53 70.89
N LEU A 13 31.68 -15.29 71.94
CA LEU A 13 32.39 -16.57 71.81
C LEU A 13 31.56 -17.62 71.05
N ILE A 14 30.25 -17.67 71.31
CA ILE A 14 29.34 -18.55 70.56
C ILE A 14 29.32 -18.17 69.09
N SER A 15 29.26 -16.87 68.77
CA SER A 15 29.28 -16.39 67.38
C SER A 15 30.60 -16.73 66.68
N ILE A 16 31.74 -16.54 67.36
CA ILE A 16 33.06 -16.92 66.83
C ILE A 16 33.12 -18.44 66.58
N PHE A 17 32.65 -19.24 67.52
CA PHE A 17 32.61 -20.69 67.38
C PHE A 17 31.75 -21.13 66.20
N LEU A 18 30.53 -20.58 66.06
CA LEU A 18 29.64 -20.88 64.93
C LEU A 18 30.25 -20.45 63.59
N ALA A 19 30.92 -19.30 63.53
CA ALA A 19 31.62 -18.84 62.34
C ALA A 19 32.77 -19.79 61.95
N LEU A 20 33.60 -20.20 62.92
CA LEU A 20 34.67 -21.16 62.69
C LEU A 20 34.15 -22.53 62.27
N LEU A 21 33.04 -22.98 62.86
CA LEU A 21 32.37 -24.23 62.48
C LEU A 21 31.84 -24.16 61.03
N ALA A 22 31.21 -23.05 60.64
CA ALA A 22 30.72 -22.86 59.28
C ALA A 22 31.86 -22.82 58.25
N ILE A 23 32.96 -22.13 58.56
CA ILE A 23 34.16 -22.10 57.71
C ILE A 23 34.77 -23.50 57.59
N GLY A 24 34.94 -24.20 58.71
CA GLY A 24 35.47 -25.56 58.72
C GLY A 24 34.60 -26.53 57.92
N LEU A 25 33.28 -26.43 58.06
CA LEU A 25 32.33 -27.23 57.29
C LEU A 25 32.41 -26.93 55.78
N GLY A 26 32.54 -25.64 55.41
CA GLY A 26 32.76 -25.23 54.03
C GLY A 26 34.02 -25.84 53.42
N LEU A 27 35.15 -25.76 54.15
CA LEU A 27 36.43 -26.31 53.69
C LEU A 27 36.43 -27.84 53.57
N VAL A 28 35.68 -28.55 54.43
CA VAL A 28 35.55 -30.02 54.37
C VAL A 28 34.63 -30.46 53.23
N LEU A 29 33.56 -29.69 52.96
CA LEU A 29 32.58 -30.05 51.92
C LEU A 29 32.98 -29.58 50.52
N GLU A 30 33.86 -28.59 50.40
CA GLU A 30 34.27 -28.02 49.12
C GLU A 30 34.89 -29.07 48.15
N PRO A 31 35.82 -29.97 48.56
CA PRO A 31 36.38 -30.98 47.66
C PRO A 31 35.32 -31.96 47.14
N ALA A 32 34.37 -32.35 48.00
CA ALA A 32 33.27 -33.25 47.62
C ALA A 32 32.29 -32.55 46.66
N ALA A 33 32.00 -31.28 46.89
CA ALA A 33 31.18 -30.48 45.99
C ALA A 33 31.85 -30.30 44.63
N GLN A 34 33.17 -30.07 44.58
CA GLN A 34 33.93 -29.96 43.34
C GLN A 34 33.99 -31.29 42.57
N ALA A 35 34.14 -32.42 43.26
CA ALA A 35 34.13 -33.76 42.63
C ALA A 35 32.78 -34.11 41.99
N LEU A 36 31.68 -33.55 42.50
CA LEU A 36 30.33 -33.73 41.96
C LEU A 36 29.94 -32.66 40.93
N ARG A 37 30.80 -31.66 40.66
CA ARG A 37 30.50 -30.66 39.63
C ARG A 37 30.51 -31.33 38.26
N PRO A 38 29.43 -31.22 37.47
CA PRO A 38 29.45 -31.66 36.09
C PRO A 38 30.56 -30.90 35.35
N GLN A 39 31.45 -31.63 34.70
CA GLN A 39 32.49 -31.02 33.87
C GLN A 39 31.81 -30.41 32.65
N PRO A 40 32.07 -29.13 32.31
CA PRO A 40 31.59 -28.58 31.07
C PRO A 40 32.20 -29.39 29.93
N THR A 41 31.37 -29.99 29.09
CA THR A 41 31.81 -30.49 27.79
C THR A 41 32.50 -29.33 27.08
N PRO A 42 33.74 -29.49 26.58
CA PRO A 42 34.39 -28.42 25.83
C PRO A 42 33.46 -28.02 24.69
N THR A 43 33.10 -26.73 24.64
CA THR A 43 32.39 -26.18 23.48
C THR A 43 33.21 -26.55 22.25
N PRO A 44 32.61 -27.20 21.24
CA PRO A 44 33.31 -27.48 20.00
C PRO A 44 33.92 -26.16 19.52
N THR A 45 35.23 -26.11 19.39
CA THR A 45 35.88 -24.97 18.74
C THR A 45 35.28 -24.92 17.34
N LEU A 46 34.55 -23.86 17.02
CA LEU A 46 34.04 -23.68 15.66
C LEU A 46 35.22 -23.85 14.69
N PRO A 47 35.08 -24.65 13.62
CA PRO A 47 36.12 -24.73 12.61
C PRO A 47 36.48 -23.31 12.16
N ALA A 48 37.76 -23.01 12.02
CA ALA A 48 38.22 -21.73 11.53
C ALA A 48 38.42 -21.84 10.03
N ILE A 49 37.70 -21.05 9.23
CA ILE A 49 37.98 -20.95 7.80
C ILE A 49 39.33 -20.24 7.64
N PRO A 50 40.34 -20.87 7.03
CA PRO A 50 41.63 -20.25 6.81
C PRO A 50 41.50 -19.19 5.70
N TYR A 51 41.44 -17.92 6.10
CA TYR A 51 41.40 -16.82 5.13
C TYR A 51 42.64 -16.84 4.21
N ALA A 52 42.39 -16.95 2.91
CA ALA A 52 43.39 -17.18 1.86
C ALA A 52 43.20 -16.29 0.62
N ARG A 53 42.57 -15.12 0.74
CA ARG A 53 42.41 -14.16 -0.38
C ARG A 53 43.70 -13.83 -1.14
N PRO A 54 44.86 -13.60 -0.47
CA PRO A 54 46.11 -13.31 -1.17
C PRO A 54 46.61 -14.46 -2.06
N LEU A 55 46.08 -15.67 -1.85
CA LEU A 55 46.45 -16.86 -2.63
C LEU A 55 45.56 -17.06 -3.87
N SER A 56 44.59 -16.19 -4.15
CA SER A 56 43.59 -16.41 -5.22
C SER A 56 43.95 -15.77 -6.57
N GLY A 57 45.12 -15.10 -6.67
CA GLY A 57 45.47 -14.27 -7.81
C GLY A 57 45.60 -15.01 -9.15
N GLU A 58 46.12 -16.24 -9.18
CA GLU A 58 46.21 -17.00 -10.45
C GLU A 58 44.84 -17.53 -10.89
N CYS A 59 43.95 -17.84 -9.94
CA CYS A 59 42.57 -18.25 -10.25
C CYS A 59 41.83 -17.13 -10.99
N GLU A 60 41.96 -15.88 -10.53
CA GLU A 60 41.33 -14.70 -11.14
C GLU A 60 41.75 -14.50 -12.59
N LYS A 61 43.03 -14.73 -12.93
CA LYS A 61 43.54 -14.57 -14.31
C LYS A 61 42.86 -15.51 -15.30
N CYS A 62 42.52 -16.72 -14.88
CA CYS A 62 41.80 -17.67 -15.72
C CYS A 62 40.30 -17.40 -15.66
N HIS A 63 39.70 -17.48 -14.47
CA HIS A 63 38.24 -17.52 -14.32
C HIS A 63 37.53 -16.19 -14.58
N PHE A 64 38.24 -15.06 -14.70
CA PHE A 64 37.65 -13.78 -15.09
C PHE A 64 37.77 -13.48 -16.60
N SER A 65 38.43 -14.35 -17.35
CA SER A 65 38.65 -14.16 -18.78
C SER A 65 38.25 -15.41 -19.56
N ARG A 66 37.21 -15.26 -20.38
CA ARG A 66 36.77 -16.30 -21.30
C ARG A 66 37.92 -16.74 -22.23
N GLU A 67 38.74 -15.79 -22.68
CA GLU A 67 39.90 -16.06 -23.52
C GLU A 67 40.95 -16.91 -22.78
N ALA A 68 41.25 -16.59 -21.52
CA ALA A 68 42.20 -17.34 -20.71
C ALA A 68 41.69 -18.76 -20.42
N LEU A 69 40.39 -18.93 -20.13
CA LEU A 69 39.78 -20.26 -19.96
C LEU A 69 39.91 -21.11 -21.23
N LEU A 70 39.58 -20.56 -22.39
CA LEU A 70 39.75 -21.25 -23.68
C LEU A 70 41.23 -21.59 -23.94
N ALA A 71 42.16 -20.67 -23.66
CA ALA A 71 43.59 -20.90 -23.80
C ALA A 71 44.13 -21.99 -22.86
N SER A 72 43.48 -22.21 -21.71
CA SER A 72 43.79 -23.30 -20.75
C SER A 72 43.29 -24.68 -21.20
N GLY A 73 42.62 -24.76 -22.36
CA GLY A 73 42.01 -25.97 -22.90
C GLY A 73 40.66 -26.32 -22.26
N ALA A 74 39.92 -25.33 -21.73
CA ALA A 74 38.55 -25.54 -21.27
C ALA A 74 37.61 -25.84 -22.45
N ASP A 75 36.58 -26.66 -22.21
CA ASP A 75 35.57 -26.98 -23.21
C ASP A 75 34.78 -25.72 -23.60
N PRO A 76 34.84 -25.28 -24.88
CA PRO A 76 34.12 -24.10 -25.37
C PRO A 76 32.62 -24.10 -25.05
N ALA A 77 31.99 -25.28 -24.97
CA ALA A 77 30.56 -25.40 -24.68
C ALA A 77 30.21 -25.13 -23.20
N ARG A 78 31.21 -25.17 -22.31
CA ARG A 78 31.02 -25.09 -20.85
C ARG A 78 31.79 -23.95 -20.19
N VAL A 79 32.51 -23.12 -20.96
CA VAL A 79 33.31 -22.01 -20.42
C VAL A 79 32.46 -21.06 -19.57
N ASP A 80 31.23 -20.81 -19.99
CA ASP A 80 30.35 -19.85 -19.32
C ASP A 80 29.85 -20.38 -17.96
N GLU A 81 29.97 -21.69 -17.68
CA GLU A 81 29.65 -22.28 -16.37
C GLU A 81 30.73 -22.01 -15.31
N VAL A 82 31.96 -21.70 -15.74
CA VAL A 82 33.13 -21.50 -14.86
C VAL A 82 33.73 -20.09 -14.99
N LEU A 83 33.10 -19.23 -15.80
CA LEU A 83 33.42 -17.82 -15.91
C LEU A 83 32.80 -17.08 -14.73
N ILE A 84 33.61 -16.30 -14.01
CA ILE A 84 33.20 -15.56 -12.83
C ILE A 84 33.23 -14.07 -13.14
N ASP A 85 32.17 -13.34 -12.76
CA ASP A 85 32.13 -11.88 -12.90
C ASP A 85 33.20 -11.23 -11.99
N PRO A 86 34.14 -10.43 -12.51
CA PRO A 86 35.11 -9.70 -11.70
C PRO A 86 34.48 -8.79 -10.63
N ALA A 87 33.27 -8.29 -10.87
CA ALA A 87 32.54 -7.46 -9.91
C ALA A 87 32.21 -8.22 -8.62
N SER A 88 32.17 -9.56 -8.68
CA SER A 88 31.91 -10.42 -7.53
C SER A 88 32.92 -10.24 -6.39
N LEU A 89 34.16 -9.82 -6.70
CA LEU A 89 35.19 -9.50 -5.70
C LEU A 89 34.80 -8.37 -4.73
N TRP A 90 33.81 -7.55 -5.10
CA TRP A 90 33.34 -6.47 -4.24
C TRP A 90 32.28 -6.93 -3.24
N THR A 91 31.70 -8.11 -3.44
CA THR A 91 30.72 -8.71 -2.52
C THR A 91 31.40 -9.23 -1.25
N PRO A 92 30.69 -9.35 -0.12
CA PRO A 92 31.25 -9.93 1.10
C PRO A 92 31.87 -11.32 0.89
N HIS A 93 31.23 -12.17 0.06
CA HIS A 93 31.73 -13.51 -0.26
C HIS A 93 32.98 -13.46 -1.15
N GLY A 94 32.97 -12.69 -2.24
CA GLY A 94 34.11 -12.59 -3.15
C GLY A 94 35.38 -12.02 -2.50
N ARG A 95 35.23 -11.20 -1.44
CA ARG A 95 36.37 -10.68 -0.66
C ARG A 95 37.12 -11.76 0.13
N LEU A 96 36.50 -12.90 0.41
CA LEU A 96 37.17 -14.03 1.04
C LEU A 96 38.22 -14.64 0.09
N GLY A 97 38.00 -14.56 -1.22
CA GLY A 97 38.88 -15.13 -2.25
C GLY A 97 38.63 -16.61 -2.51
N CYS A 98 38.94 -17.04 -3.73
CA CYS A 98 38.65 -18.38 -4.24
C CYS A 98 39.23 -19.48 -3.35
N VAL A 99 40.49 -19.36 -2.93
CA VAL A 99 41.19 -20.41 -2.16
C VAL A 99 40.62 -20.58 -0.76
N THR A 100 40.01 -19.55 -0.19
CA THR A 100 39.41 -19.60 1.15
C THR A 100 38.24 -20.58 1.20
N CYS A 101 37.45 -20.64 0.12
CA CYS A 101 36.26 -21.48 0.02
C CYS A 101 36.52 -22.76 -0.78
N HIS A 102 37.22 -22.65 -1.90
CA HIS A 102 37.44 -23.76 -2.82
C HIS A 102 38.77 -24.47 -2.60
N GLY A 103 39.66 -23.98 -1.75
CA GLY A 103 41.00 -24.57 -1.60
C GLY A 103 41.81 -24.47 -2.90
N GLY A 104 42.51 -25.55 -3.24
CA GLY A 104 43.43 -25.56 -4.39
C GLY A 104 44.73 -24.76 -4.15
N LYS A 105 45.57 -24.71 -5.19
CA LYS A 105 46.88 -24.04 -5.16
C LYS A 105 46.85 -22.75 -5.99
N GLY A 106 46.13 -21.73 -5.51
CA GLY A 106 45.86 -20.51 -6.30
C GLY A 106 47.04 -19.56 -6.60
N GLN A 107 48.26 -19.93 -6.21
CA GLN A 107 49.50 -19.22 -6.60
C GLN A 107 50.26 -19.93 -7.74
N VAL A 108 49.76 -21.07 -8.21
CA VAL A 108 50.35 -21.84 -9.30
C VAL A 108 49.63 -21.52 -10.59
N ALA A 109 50.38 -21.17 -11.64
CA ALA A 109 49.82 -20.85 -12.95
C ALA A 109 49.42 -22.10 -13.76
N ASP A 110 50.00 -23.26 -13.44
CA ASP A 110 49.65 -24.54 -14.05
C ASP A 110 48.25 -24.99 -13.61
N LYS A 111 47.36 -25.23 -14.58
CA LYS A 111 45.94 -25.53 -14.34
C LYS A 111 45.74 -26.76 -13.46
N ASP A 112 46.42 -27.86 -13.79
CA ASP A 112 46.17 -29.14 -13.14
C ASP A 112 46.67 -29.10 -11.70
N GLN A 113 47.84 -28.50 -11.46
CA GLN A 113 48.34 -28.26 -10.11
C GLN A 113 47.47 -27.26 -9.33
N ALA A 114 46.97 -26.20 -9.97
CA ALA A 114 46.10 -25.21 -9.31
C ALA A 114 44.81 -25.85 -8.77
N HIS A 115 44.27 -26.86 -9.47
CA HIS A 115 43.07 -27.59 -9.07
C HIS A 115 43.31 -28.78 -8.12
N GLU A 116 44.55 -29.10 -7.77
CA GLU A 116 44.82 -30.15 -6.78
C GLU A 116 44.25 -29.77 -5.40
N GLY A 117 43.29 -30.56 -4.91
CA GLY A 117 42.60 -30.30 -3.64
C GLY A 117 41.53 -29.20 -3.73
N LEU A 118 41.07 -28.87 -4.94
CA LEU A 118 39.94 -27.98 -5.15
C LEU A 118 38.63 -28.63 -4.67
N ILE A 119 37.83 -27.87 -3.95
CA ILE A 119 36.47 -28.20 -3.52
C ILE A 119 35.52 -27.47 -4.46
N GLN A 120 34.77 -28.22 -5.28
CA GLN A 120 33.87 -27.61 -6.26
C GLN A 120 32.63 -26.98 -5.60
N ASP A 121 32.01 -27.71 -4.67
CA ASP A 121 30.89 -27.22 -3.86
C ASP A 121 31.23 -27.35 -2.38
N LEU A 122 31.47 -26.21 -1.74
CA LEU A 122 31.76 -26.13 -0.30
C LEU A 122 30.55 -26.55 0.53
N THR A 123 29.34 -26.34 0.02
CA THR A 123 28.09 -26.60 0.75
C THR A 123 27.71 -28.10 0.74
N ASP A 124 28.36 -28.88 -0.12
CA ASP A 124 28.34 -30.35 -0.09
C ASP A 124 29.42 -30.91 0.85
N GLN A 125 30.69 -30.48 0.69
CA GLN A 125 31.80 -31.07 1.44
C GLN A 125 31.95 -30.54 2.87
N TYR A 126 31.70 -29.24 3.08
CA TYR A 126 31.90 -28.56 4.38
C TYR A 126 30.78 -27.54 4.68
N PRO A 127 29.50 -27.96 4.72
CA PRO A 127 28.36 -27.06 4.96
C PRO A 127 28.43 -26.30 6.30
N GLN A 128 29.08 -26.87 7.31
CA GLN A 128 29.30 -26.22 8.61
C GLN A 128 30.13 -24.93 8.50
N ASP A 129 30.96 -24.79 7.46
CA ASP A 129 31.79 -23.62 7.28
C ASP A 129 30.92 -22.38 6.97
N CYS A 130 29.82 -22.57 6.24
CA CYS A 130 28.84 -21.51 5.99
C CYS A 130 28.26 -20.97 7.30
N LEU A 131 28.00 -21.85 8.28
CA LEU A 131 27.37 -21.51 9.56
C LEU A 131 28.29 -20.72 10.49
N ILE A 132 29.60 -20.69 10.24
CA ILE A 132 30.55 -19.86 10.99
C ILE A 132 30.18 -18.37 10.85
N CYS A 133 29.76 -17.96 9.65
CA CYS A 133 29.34 -16.61 9.32
C CYS A 133 27.80 -16.47 9.35
N HIS A 134 27.07 -17.46 8.84
CA HIS A 134 25.60 -17.48 8.80
C HIS A 134 25.00 -18.16 10.03
N ARG A 135 25.19 -17.56 11.20
CA ARG A 135 24.75 -18.13 12.49
C ARG A 135 23.27 -17.95 12.78
N ASN A 136 22.64 -16.96 12.15
CA ASN A 136 21.26 -16.60 12.38
C ASN A 136 20.51 -16.59 11.05
N LEU A 137 20.11 -17.77 10.62
CA LEU A 137 19.34 -17.97 9.41
C LEU A 137 17.84 -17.94 9.78
N PRO A 138 17.06 -16.96 9.29
CA PRO A 138 15.66 -16.85 9.66
C PRO A 138 14.87 -18.02 9.07
N ALA A 139 14.03 -18.66 9.89
CA ALA A 139 13.07 -19.65 9.40
C ALA A 139 11.86 -18.99 8.71
N GLU A 140 11.66 -17.69 8.91
CA GLU A 140 10.51 -16.94 8.41
C GLU A 140 10.97 -15.58 7.87
N PHE A 141 10.53 -15.23 6.67
CA PHE A 141 10.73 -13.91 6.07
C PHE A 141 9.42 -13.12 6.19
N PRO A 142 9.35 -12.07 7.04
CA PRO A 142 8.09 -11.41 7.37
C PRO A 142 7.44 -10.66 6.20
N GLU A 143 8.25 -10.13 5.28
CA GLU A 143 7.78 -9.34 4.14
C GLU A 143 6.98 -10.21 3.16
N ASP A 144 7.48 -11.42 2.85
CA ASP A 144 6.84 -12.37 1.94
C ASP A 144 6.00 -13.42 2.65
N ARG A 145 6.02 -13.38 3.98
CA ARG A 145 5.39 -14.37 4.86
C ARG A 145 5.73 -15.79 4.42
N LEU A 146 7.00 -16.04 4.13
CA LEU A 146 7.49 -17.32 3.63
C LEU A 146 8.23 -18.07 4.74
N ARG A 147 7.87 -19.33 4.94
CA ARG A 147 8.62 -20.31 5.74
C ARG A 147 9.75 -20.86 4.88
N THR A 148 10.94 -20.90 5.47
CA THR A 148 12.13 -21.47 4.84
C THR A 148 12.66 -22.63 5.66
N PRO A 149 13.28 -23.64 5.03
CA PRO A 149 13.76 -24.83 5.71
C PRO A 149 15.07 -24.62 6.46
N HIS A 150 15.54 -23.38 6.66
CA HIS A 150 16.85 -23.09 7.27
C HIS A 150 17.09 -23.86 8.57
N GLY A 151 16.12 -23.89 9.48
CA GLY A 151 16.24 -24.62 10.75
C GLY A 151 16.49 -26.12 10.53
N ALA A 152 15.65 -26.77 9.72
CA ALA A 152 15.78 -28.19 9.41
C ALA A 152 17.11 -28.52 8.70
N ILE A 153 17.58 -27.65 7.79
CA ILE A 153 18.86 -27.83 7.09
C ILE A 153 20.03 -27.65 8.07
N VAL A 154 19.99 -26.63 8.93
CA VAL A 154 21.04 -26.38 9.93
C VAL A 154 21.14 -27.56 10.89
N ASP A 155 20.01 -28.05 11.41
CA ASP A 155 19.98 -29.21 12.30
C ASP A 155 20.59 -30.44 11.61
N ALA A 156 20.21 -30.69 10.35
CA ALA A 156 20.77 -31.79 9.56
C ALA A 156 22.28 -31.68 9.34
N VAL A 157 22.80 -30.47 9.08
CA VAL A 157 24.25 -30.23 8.95
C VAL A 157 24.99 -30.60 10.24
N TRP A 158 24.44 -30.22 11.40
CA TRP A 158 25.06 -30.55 12.70
C TRP A 158 24.96 -32.03 13.07
N GLU A 159 23.88 -32.69 12.66
CA GLU A 159 23.66 -34.12 12.88
C GLU A 159 24.46 -35.01 11.92
N GLY A 160 25.10 -34.42 10.90
CA GLY A 160 25.74 -35.16 9.81
C GLY A 160 24.72 -35.93 8.96
N SER A 161 23.48 -35.45 8.93
CA SER A 161 22.36 -36.09 8.25
C SER A 161 22.29 -35.68 6.77
N PRO A 162 22.16 -36.63 5.83
CA PRO A 162 22.25 -36.38 4.39
C PRO A 162 20.89 -35.99 3.82
N CYS A 163 20.34 -34.84 4.19
CA CYS A 163 19.09 -34.35 3.58
C CYS A 163 19.18 -34.15 2.05
N ALA A 164 20.37 -34.31 1.45
CA ALA A 164 20.65 -34.13 0.02
C ALA A 164 20.23 -32.75 -0.52
N VAL A 165 20.03 -31.77 0.38
CA VAL A 165 19.80 -30.37 0.07
C VAL A 165 21.02 -29.61 0.55
N HIS A 166 21.72 -29.00 -0.39
CA HIS A 166 22.90 -28.19 -0.13
C HIS A 166 22.53 -26.70 -0.09
N CYS A 167 23.30 -25.86 0.58
CA CYS A 167 23.03 -24.42 0.61
C CYS A 167 23.05 -23.83 -0.82
N SER A 168 23.91 -24.37 -1.70
CA SER A 168 24.01 -24.00 -3.11
C SER A 168 22.76 -24.33 -3.93
N ASP A 169 21.94 -25.31 -3.53
CA ASP A 169 20.67 -25.64 -4.22
C ASP A 169 19.70 -24.45 -4.22
N CYS A 170 19.73 -23.62 -3.17
CA CYS A 170 18.85 -22.46 -3.02
C CYS A 170 19.59 -21.14 -3.23
N HIS A 171 20.83 -21.04 -2.72
CA HIS A 171 21.62 -19.81 -2.77
C HIS A 171 22.56 -19.75 -3.97
N GLY A 172 22.58 -20.76 -4.85
CA GLY A 172 23.40 -20.75 -6.06
C GLY A 172 24.90 -20.55 -5.78
N GLN A 173 25.59 -19.94 -6.74
CA GLN A 173 27.03 -19.70 -6.70
C GLN A 173 27.34 -18.38 -5.98
N VAL A 174 27.02 -18.31 -4.70
CA VAL A 174 27.22 -17.11 -3.87
C VAL A 174 28.68 -16.69 -3.92
N GLY A 175 28.94 -15.47 -4.38
CA GLY A 175 30.31 -14.95 -4.57
C GLY A 175 30.84 -15.07 -6.00
N HIS A 176 30.08 -15.63 -6.94
CA HIS A 176 30.36 -15.55 -8.38
C HIS A 176 29.46 -14.55 -9.12
N GLY A 177 28.84 -13.63 -8.37
CA GLY A 177 27.90 -12.61 -8.89
C GLY A 177 26.43 -12.96 -8.66
N PHE A 178 26.12 -14.17 -8.17
CA PHE A 178 24.79 -14.52 -7.72
C PHE A 178 24.47 -13.83 -6.39
N ASP A 179 23.37 -13.09 -6.36
CA ASP A 179 22.89 -12.36 -5.19
C ASP A 179 21.47 -12.83 -4.82
N PRO A 180 21.34 -13.76 -3.86
CA PRO A 180 20.05 -14.29 -3.46
C PRO A 180 19.25 -13.36 -2.54
N VAL A 181 19.85 -12.29 -2.01
CA VAL A 181 19.32 -11.59 -0.82
C VAL A 181 19.08 -10.10 -1.05
N THR A 182 19.83 -9.45 -1.95
CA THR A 182 19.86 -7.98 -2.02
C THR A 182 18.95 -7.36 -3.09
N GLY A 183 18.40 -8.14 -4.03
CA GLY A 183 17.80 -7.57 -5.25
C GLY A 183 16.33 -7.87 -5.53
N ARG A 184 15.38 -7.13 -4.93
CA ARG A 184 13.99 -6.85 -5.42
C ARG A 184 13.08 -8.02 -5.87
N THR A 185 13.57 -9.24 -5.85
CA THR A 185 12.89 -10.47 -6.23
C THR A 185 13.44 -11.51 -5.29
N ILE A 186 12.74 -11.66 -4.16
CA ILE A 186 12.90 -12.76 -3.24
C ILE A 186 12.91 -14.05 -4.03
N CYS A 187 13.81 -14.98 -3.67
CA CYS A 187 13.87 -16.37 -4.14
C CYS A 187 12.61 -16.73 -4.92
N SER A 188 12.64 -16.58 -6.25
CA SER A 188 11.41 -16.68 -7.03
C SER A 188 10.81 -18.03 -6.72
N MET A 189 9.51 -18.07 -6.41
CA MET A 189 8.90 -19.33 -5.95
C MET A 189 9.10 -20.47 -6.96
N SER A 190 9.40 -20.17 -8.22
CA SER A 190 9.90 -21.13 -9.20
C SER A 190 11.10 -21.96 -8.71
N VAL A 191 12.10 -21.39 -8.03
CA VAL A 191 13.25 -22.13 -7.48
C VAL A 191 12.78 -23.23 -6.52
N CYS A 192 11.86 -22.89 -5.62
CA CYS A 192 11.30 -23.84 -4.67
C CYS A 192 10.40 -24.87 -5.38
N LEU A 193 9.50 -24.40 -6.26
CA LEU A 193 8.53 -25.24 -6.94
C LEU A 193 9.17 -26.22 -7.94
N ASP A 194 10.19 -25.78 -8.68
CA ASP A 194 10.89 -26.61 -9.66
C ASP A 194 11.65 -27.72 -8.94
N CYS A 195 12.45 -27.37 -7.91
CA CYS A 195 13.14 -28.36 -7.07
C CYS A 195 12.17 -29.33 -6.39
N HIS A 196 11.08 -28.83 -5.81
CA HIS A 196 10.08 -29.68 -5.15
C HIS A 196 9.35 -30.60 -6.15
N ARG A 197 9.06 -30.14 -7.37
CA ARG A 197 8.48 -30.99 -8.43
C ARG A 197 9.47 -32.06 -8.88
N GLU A 198 10.71 -31.70 -9.14
CA GLU A 198 11.77 -32.62 -9.56
C GLU A 198 12.05 -33.70 -8.51
N ARG A 199 12.08 -33.31 -7.22
CA ARG A 199 12.29 -34.22 -6.09
C ARG A 199 11.00 -34.87 -5.56
N ASN A 200 9.86 -34.62 -6.21
CA ASN A 200 8.54 -35.14 -5.83
C ASN A 200 8.20 -34.93 -4.34
N VAL A 201 8.47 -33.73 -3.84
CA VAL A 201 8.20 -33.35 -2.45
C VAL A 201 6.68 -33.19 -2.26
N PRO A 202 6.05 -33.90 -1.31
CA PRO A 202 4.61 -33.81 -1.07
C PRO A 202 4.22 -32.44 -0.47
N GLY A 203 2.95 -32.05 -0.60
CA GLY A 203 2.42 -30.83 0.03
C GLY A 203 2.50 -29.54 -0.81
N LEU A 204 2.96 -29.63 -2.06
CA LEU A 204 3.04 -28.51 -3.03
C LEU A 204 1.70 -27.78 -3.27
N THR A 205 0.57 -28.45 -3.06
CA THR A 205 -0.77 -27.88 -3.25
C THR A 205 -1.31 -27.17 -2.02
N ASP A 206 -0.67 -27.36 -0.86
CA ASP A 206 -1.09 -26.75 0.39
C ASP A 206 -0.28 -25.48 0.66
N CYS A 207 -0.87 -24.33 0.35
CA CYS A 207 -0.21 -23.03 0.42
C CYS A 207 0.38 -22.74 1.80
N ILE A 208 -0.23 -23.24 2.89
CA ILE A 208 0.25 -23.00 4.27
C ILE A 208 1.53 -23.76 4.62
N THR A 209 1.92 -24.74 3.79
CA THR A 209 3.20 -25.44 3.91
C THR A 209 4.37 -24.47 3.75
N CYS A 210 4.24 -23.53 2.81
CA CYS A 210 5.27 -22.53 2.51
C CYS A 210 4.90 -21.15 3.05
N HIS A 211 3.63 -20.73 2.99
CA HIS A 211 3.23 -19.39 3.37
C HIS A 211 2.62 -19.32 4.78
N ILE A 212 3.04 -18.31 5.53
CA ILE A 212 2.44 -17.90 6.80
C ILE A 212 1.26 -17.00 6.46
N GLY A 213 0.06 -17.57 6.45
CA GLY A 213 -1.16 -16.77 6.27
C GLY A 213 -1.33 -15.79 7.44
N PRO A 214 -1.55 -14.48 7.20
CA PRO A 214 -1.91 -13.54 8.27
C PRO A 214 -3.37 -13.70 8.73
N HIS A 215 -4.13 -14.57 8.05
CA HIS A 215 -5.56 -14.71 8.23
C HIS A 215 -5.87 -16.15 8.63
N ASP A 216 -6.61 -16.32 9.71
CA ASP A 216 -7.20 -17.59 10.15
C ASP A 216 -8.43 -17.95 9.30
N VAL A 217 -8.29 -17.84 7.97
CA VAL A 217 -9.33 -18.12 6.97
C VAL A 217 -9.12 -19.42 6.22
N ALA A 218 -7.94 -20.03 6.39
CA ALA A 218 -7.60 -21.28 5.73
C ALA A 218 -8.63 -22.39 6.00
N ALA A 219 -9.39 -22.28 7.09
CA ALA A 219 -10.48 -23.19 7.42
C ALA A 219 -11.80 -22.95 6.63
N THR A 220 -11.95 -21.83 5.92
CA THR A 220 -13.25 -21.39 5.34
C THR A 220 -13.20 -20.87 3.90
N LEU A 221 -12.03 -20.47 3.38
CA LEU A 221 -11.88 -19.93 2.03
C LEU A 221 -10.57 -20.41 1.38
N ASP A 222 -10.65 -20.82 0.12
CA ASP A 222 -9.48 -21.19 -0.68
C ASP A 222 -8.63 -19.95 -0.99
N CYS A 223 -7.31 -20.06 -0.83
CA CYS A 223 -6.37 -18.95 -1.05
C CYS A 223 -6.49 -18.34 -2.47
N GLN A 224 -6.77 -19.20 -3.46
CA GLN A 224 -6.95 -18.84 -4.88
C GLN A 224 -8.19 -17.98 -5.15
N THR A 225 -9.09 -17.85 -4.17
CA THR A 225 -10.23 -16.92 -4.26
C THR A 225 -9.75 -15.47 -4.34
N CYS A 226 -8.62 -15.16 -3.69
CA CYS A 226 -8.08 -13.81 -3.61
C CYS A 226 -6.72 -13.70 -4.30
N HIS A 227 -5.81 -14.65 -4.06
CA HIS A 227 -4.44 -14.60 -4.59
C HIS A 227 -4.39 -15.13 -6.02
N THR A 228 -3.74 -14.39 -6.92
CA THR A 228 -3.63 -14.75 -8.34
C THR A 228 -2.29 -15.30 -8.76
N SER A 229 -1.29 -15.23 -7.88
CA SER A 229 0.07 -15.67 -8.16
C SER A 229 0.67 -16.34 -6.93
N THR A 230 1.34 -17.47 -7.16
CA THR A 230 2.22 -18.09 -6.16
C THR A 230 3.62 -17.50 -6.18
N GLU A 231 3.99 -16.69 -7.18
CA GLU A 231 5.30 -16.01 -7.26
C GLU A 231 5.30 -14.64 -6.60
N ARG A 232 4.15 -13.96 -6.60
CA ARG A 232 3.95 -12.66 -5.95
C ARG A 232 2.70 -12.74 -5.11
N TRP A 233 2.87 -13.19 -3.87
CA TRP A 233 1.75 -13.50 -2.97
C TRP A 233 0.92 -12.27 -2.59
N ASP A 234 1.50 -11.08 -2.68
CA ASP A 234 0.80 -9.81 -2.53
C ASP A 234 -0.19 -9.49 -3.67
N GLN A 235 -0.11 -10.21 -4.80
CA GLN A 235 -1.04 -10.05 -5.91
C GLN A 235 -2.38 -10.69 -5.59
N VAL A 236 -3.35 -9.82 -5.34
CA VAL A 236 -4.75 -10.19 -5.18
C VAL A 236 -5.58 -9.64 -6.33
N ALA A 237 -6.52 -10.45 -6.85
CA ALA A 237 -7.51 -9.97 -7.81
C ALA A 237 -8.88 -10.51 -7.45
N LEU A 238 -9.64 -9.71 -6.70
CA LEU A 238 -11.08 -9.93 -6.58
C LEU A 238 -11.75 -9.45 -7.88
N ARG A 239 -12.03 -10.38 -8.80
CA ARG A 239 -12.63 -10.03 -10.11
C ARG A 239 -14.04 -9.45 -10.01
N VAL A 240 -14.73 -9.70 -8.89
CA VAL A 240 -16.09 -9.22 -8.65
C VAL A 240 -16.18 -8.77 -7.19
N HIS A 241 -16.52 -7.49 -6.99
CA HIS A 241 -16.78 -6.90 -5.68
C HIS A 241 -18.09 -6.09 -5.77
N PRO A 242 -18.99 -6.13 -4.75
CA PRO A 242 -20.26 -5.39 -4.79
C PRO A 242 -20.09 -3.87 -4.96
N VAL A 243 -18.96 -3.32 -4.50
CA VAL A 243 -18.53 -1.94 -4.76
C VAL A 243 -17.41 -1.93 -5.80
N PRO A 244 -17.46 -1.09 -6.86
CA PRO A 244 -16.36 -0.94 -7.80
C PRO A 244 -15.05 -0.50 -7.13
N LEU A 245 -14.02 -1.34 -7.23
CA LEU A 245 -12.67 -1.08 -6.71
C LEU A 245 -11.85 -0.32 -7.76
N VAL A 246 -12.24 0.93 -8.05
CA VAL A 246 -11.57 1.85 -8.98
C VAL A 246 -11.16 3.13 -8.28
N GLY A 247 -10.29 3.92 -8.90
CA GLY A 247 -9.82 5.19 -8.33
C GLY A 247 -9.21 5.00 -6.94
N LYS A 248 -9.72 5.73 -5.93
CA LYS A 248 -9.25 5.65 -4.54
C LYS A 248 -9.67 4.37 -3.83
N HIS A 249 -10.78 3.72 -4.20
CA HIS A 249 -11.16 2.42 -3.62
C HIS A 249 -10.19 1.30 -4.00
N ALA A 250 -9.53 1.41 -5.17
CA ALA A 250 -8.51 0.45 -5.60
C ALA A 250 -7.21 0.52 -4.79
N ALA A 251 -6.99 1.62 -4.06
CA ALA A 251 -5.74 1.91 -3.36
C ALA A 251 -5.77 1.56 -1.86
N ILE A 252 -6.93 1.20 -1.32
CA ILE A 252 -7.08 0.82 0.09
C ILE A 252 -7.06 -0.70 0.26
N GLY A 253 -6.55 -1.18 1.39
CA GLY A 253 -6.57 -2.60 1.71
C GLY A 253 -7.98 -3.10 2.01
N CYS A 254 -8.26 -4.38 1.76
CA CYS A 254 -9.58 -4.99 2.01
C CYS A 254 -10.08 -4.76 3.44
N PHE A 255 -9.15 -4.81 4.41
CA PHE A 255 -9.47 -4.70 5.84
C PHE A 255 -9.61 -3.27 6.35
N GLU A 256 -9.44 -2.27 5.49
CA GLU A 256 -9.83 -0.88 5.79
C GLU A 256 -11.36 -0.75 5.85
N CYS A 257 -12.09 -1.60 5.10
CA CYS A 257 -13.55 -1.65 5.11
C CYS A 257 -14.08 -2.90 5.84
N HIS A 258 -13.39 -4.04 5.73
CA HIS A 258 -13.83 -5.29 6.31
C HIS A 258 -13.16 -5.57 7.66
N GLN A 259 -13.97 -5.74 8.72
CA GLN A 259 -13.45 -6.18 10.01
C GLN A 259 -13.10 -7.66 9.95
N TRP A 260 -11.81 -7.98 9.81
CA TRP A 260 -11.19 -9.30 9.98
C TRP A 260 -11.90 -10.45 9.25
N PRO A 261 -11.33 -10.99 8.15
CA PRO A 261 -11.96 -11.74 7.03
C PRO A 261 -13.48 -11.96 6.98
N ASN A 262 -14.26 -11.06 7.55
CA ASN A 262 -15.70 -11.08 7.58
C ASN A 262 -16.14 -10.07 6.54
N PHE A 263 -16.40 -10.59 5.36
CA PHE A 263 -16.88 -9.79 4.22
C PHE A 263 -18.39 -9.54 4.27
N ARG A 264 -19.06 -9.91 5.38
CA ARG A 264 -20.50 -9.71 5.62
C ARG A 264 -20.73 -8.49 6.52
N GLY A 265 -21.96 -7.96 6.48
CA GLY A 265 -22.40 -6.90 7.40
C GLY A 265 -22.17 -5.47 6.92
N LEU A 266 -21.79 -5.29 5.65
CA LEU A 266 -21.87 -4.01 4.95
C LEU A 266 -23.05 -4.05 3.99
N ASP A 267 -23.79 -2.95 3.92
CA ASP A 267 -24.90 -2.77 2.98
C ASP A 267 -24.41 -2.19 1.63
N TYR A 268 -23.10 -1.94 1.52
CA TYR A 268 -22.40 -1.44 0.34
C TYR A 268 -22.86 -0.03 -0.06
N VAL A 269 -23.33 0.74 0.91
CA VAL A 269 -23.69 2.15 0.73
C VAL A 269 -22.52 3.05 1.14
N CYS A 270 -22.43 4.24 0.55
CA CYS A 270 -21.30 5.16 0.79
C CYS A 270 -21.11 5.48 2.29
N SER A 271 -22.21 5.54 3.04
CA SER A 271 -22.25 5.85 4.47
C SER A 271 -21.69 4.76 5.38
N ASP A 272 -21.48 3.53 4.86
CA ASP A 272 -20.86 2.45 5.63
C ASP A 272 -19.40 2.78 5.99
N CYS A 273 -18.75 3.64 5.19
CA CYS A 273 -17.36 4.04 5.39
C CYS A 273 -17.18 5.56 5.44
N HIS A 274 -17.93 6.31 4.64
CA HIS A 274 -17.76 7.76 4.53
C HIS A 274 -18.72 8.54 5.43
N LYS A 275 -18.19 9.56 6.10
CA LYS A 275 -18.99 10.53 6.85
C LYS A 275 -19.29 11.72 5.95
N ARG A 276 -20.56 12.11 5.87
CA ARG A 276 -20.97 13.30 5.12
C ARG A 276 -20.37 14.57 5.76
N PRO A 277 -19.59 15.38 5.02
CA PRO A 277 -18.95 16.57 5.59
C PRO A 277 -19.76 17.87 5.41
N HIS A 278 -20.84 17.84 4.63
CA HIS A 278 -21.71 18.98 4.30
C HIS A 278 -23.18 18.69 4.58
N THR A 279 -23.99 19.75 4.71
CA THR A 279 -25.42 19.64 5.05
C THR A 279 -26.35 19.67 3.83
N PHE A 280 -25.85 20.02 2.66
CA PHE A 280 -26.61 20.06 1.41
C PHE A 280 -26.51 18.74 0.62
N GLY A 281 -27.47 18.52 -0.29
CA GLY A 281 -27.56 17.31 -1.11
C GLY A 281 -28.31 16.14 -0.44
N ASN A 282 -28.55 15.09 -1.21
CA ASN A 282 -29.26 13.88 -0.77
C ASN A 282 -28.30 12.67 -0.62
N ASP A 283 -28.85 11.51 -0.26
CA ASP A 283 -28.06 10.27 -0.02
C ASP A 283 -27.50 9.64 -1.31
N ASN A 284 -27.83 10.17 -2.48
CA ASN A 284 -27.23 9.75 -3.74
C ASN A 284 -25.92 10.51 -4.00
N CYS A 285 -24.88 10.16 -3.23
CA CYS A 285 -23.55 10.80 -3.29
C CYS A 285 -22.94 10.77 -4.69
N ALA A 286 -23.25 9.73 -5.48
CA ALA A 286 -22.76 9.54 -6.84
C ALA A 286 -23.24 10.61 -7.85
N LEU A 287 -24.21 11.45 -7.48
CA LEU A 287 -24.62 12.60 -8.29
C LEU A 287 -23.53 13.68 -8.41
N CYS A 288 -22.67 13.78 -7.41
CA CYS A 288 -21.66 14.84 -7.31
C CYS A 288 -20.24 14.30 -7.11
N HIS A 289 -20.10 13.09 -6.59
CA HIS A 289 -18.81 12.53 -6.21
C HIS A 289 -18.54 11.22 -6.92
N THR A 290 -17.27 11.00 -7.24
CA THR A 290 -16.81 9.77 -7.88
C THR A 290 -15.66 9.13 -7.09
N PRO A 291 -15.42 7.81 -7.27
CA PRO A 291 -14.33 7.12 -6.59
C PRO A 291 -12.92 7.66 -6.90
N GLU A 292 -12.74 8.47 -7.95
CA GLU A 292 -11.47 9.09 -8.32
C GLU A 292 -11.05 10.19 -7.33
N GLY A 293 -12.00 10.78 -6.60
CA GLY A 293 -11.72 11.75 -5.53
C GLY A 293 -12.88 12.70 -5.26
N TRP A 294 -13.36 12.73 -4.01
CA TRP A 294 -14.56 13.48 -3.58
C TRP A 294 -14.54 14.97 -3.96
N LYS A 295 -13.43 15.67 -3.65
CA LYS A 295 -13.32 17.13 -3.89
C LYS A 295 -13.16 17.45 -5.38
N SER A 296 -12.24 16.77 -6.06
CA SER A 296 -11.92 17.03 -7.46
C SER A 296 -13.07 16.70 -8.41
N SER A 297 -13.80 15.62 -8.14
CA SER A 297 -14.98 15.25 -8.95
C SER A 297 -16.09 16.30 -8.85
N ALA A 298 -16.37 16.79 -7.65
CA ALA A 298 -17.35 17.85 -7.44
C ALA A 298 -16.90 19.18 -8.06
N GLU A 299 -15.64 19.59 -7.88
CA GLU A 299 -15.10 20.83 -8.47
C GLU A 299 -15.19 20.85 -10.01
N ALA A 300 -14.92 19.72 -10.66
CA ALA A 300 -15.04 19.60 -12.11
C ALA A 300 -16.49 19.79 -12.57
N LEU A 301 -17.46 19.22 -11.85
CA LEU A 301 -18.89 19.38 -12.15
C LEU A 301 -19.35 20.82 -11.94
N VAL A 302 -18.93 21.47 -10.85
CA VAL A 302 -19.28 22.87 -10.55
C VAL A 302 -18.66 23.82 -11.59
N ALA A 303 -17.41 23.60 -11.98
CA ALA A 303 -16.74 24.43 -12.99
C ALA A 303 -17.39 24.34 -14.38
N ALA A 304 -18.04 23.21 -14.69
CA ALA A 304 -18.78 23.02 -15.94
C ALA A 304 -20.20 23.64 -15.91
N ALA A 305 -20.70 24.03 -14.74
CA ALA A 305 -22.05 24.55 -14.59
C ALA A 305 -22.15 26.02 -15.04
N THR A 306 -23.18 26.34 -15.80
CA THR A 306 -23.49 27.71 -16.19
C THR A 306 -24.13 28.48 -15.03
N GLY A 307 -23.79 29.76 -14.86
CA GLY A 307 -24.42 30.59 -13.83
C GLY A 307 -25.92 30.83 -14.09
N VAL A 308 -26.67 31.12 -13.03
CA VAL A 308 -28.09 31.50 -13.11
C VAL A 308 -28.17 32.92 -13.68
N PRO A 309 -28.88 33.15 -14.81
CA PRO A 309 -28.88 34.44 -15.51
C PRO A 309 -29.76 35.51 -14.85
N HIS A 310 -30.42 35.21 -13.73
CA HIS A 310 -31.36 36.08 -13.05
C HIS A 310 -31.26 35.97 -11.51
N PRO A 311 -31.76 36.97 -10.76
CA PRO A 311 -31.72 36.94 -9.30
C PRO A 311 -32.51 35.79 -8.67
N VAL A 312 -31.89 35.23 -7.63
CA VAL A 312 -32.29 34.16 -6.68
C VAL A 312 -33.50 34.46 -5.80
N ALA A 313 -33.38 35.64 -5.18
CA ALA A 313 -34.18 36.05 -4.03
C ALA A 313 -35.68 36.12 -4.36
N GLY A 314 -36.51 35.45 -3.56
CA GLY A 314 -37.95 35.34 -3.77
C GLY A 314 -38.36 34.34 -4.86
N ARG A 315 -37.42 33.58 -5.43
CA ARG A 315 -37.63 32.55 -6.46
C ARG A 315 -36.90 31.24 -6.11
N GLU A 316 -36.91 30.87 -4.84
CA GLU A 316 -36.17 29.72 -4.31
C GLU A 316 -36.72 28.36 -4.80
N ASP A 317 -37.99 28.33 -5.22
CA ASP A 317 -38.59 27.15 -5.87
C ASP A 317 -38.25 27.12 -7.38
N CYS A 318 -37.00 26.80 -7.71
CA CYS A 318 -36.51 26.78 -9.09
C CYS A 318 -37.38 25.90 -10.00
N ARG A 319 -37.87 24.76 -9.48
CA ARG A 319 -38.68 23.78 -10.22
C ARG A 319 -40.08 24.27 -10.56
N ALA A 320 -40.59 25.33 -9.93
CA ALA A 320 -41.84 25.97 -10.36
C ALA A 320 -41.75 26.52 -11.79
N CYS A 321 -40.57 27.03 -12.18
CA CYS A 321 -40.33 27.62 -13.51
C CYS A 321 -39.44 26.77 -14.42
N HIS A 322 -38.57 25.93 -13.86
CA HIS A 322 -37.66 25.03 -14.58
C HIS A 322 -38.12 23.56 -14.57
N GLY A 323 -39.34 23.29 -14.11
CA GLY A 323 -39.95 21.95 -14.13
C GLY A 323 -40.45 21.51 -15.52
N VAL A 324 -41.11 20.34 -15.57
CA VAL A 324 -41.58 19.70 -16.81
C VAL A 324 -42.55 20.57 -17.63
N THR A 325 -43.25 21.51 -16.98
CA THR A 325 -44.22 22.43 -17.59
C THR A 325 -43.72 23.88 -17.68
N GLY A 326 -42.46 24.12 -17.32
CA GLY A 326 -41.86 25.45 -17.27
C GLY A 326 -41.33 25.95 -18.62
N GLY A 327 -41.11 27.27 -18.74
CA GLY A 327 -40.64 27.90 -19.99
C GLY A 327 -39.21 27.52 -20.39
N THR A 328 -38.41 27.02 -19.45
CA THR A 328 -37.04 26.51 -19.67
C THR A 328 -36.80 25.27 -18.80
N PRO A 329 -37.11 24.05 -19.29
CA PRO A 329 -37.02 22.84 -18.48
C PRO A 329 -35.56 22.49 -18.12
N ILE A 330 -35.38 21.87 -16.94
CA ILE A 330 -34.08 21.32 -16.53
C ILE A 330 -33.57 20.28 -17.54
N PRO A 331 -32.24 20.17 -17.73
CA PRO A 331 -31.65 19.10 -18.55
C PRO A 331 -32.03 17.70 -18.06
N GLU A 332 -32.08 16.72 -18.97
CA GLU A 332 -32.53 15.36 -18.65
C GLU A 332 -31.64 14.64 -17.62
N ASP A 333 -30.34 14.92 -17.65
CA ASP A 333 -29.34 14.43 -16.69
C ASP A 333 -29.44 15.08 -15.30
N HIS A 334 -30.36 16.03 -15.10
CA HIS A 334 -30.71 16.63 -13.80
C HIS A 334 -31.94 15.97 -13.15
N LYS A 335 -32.49 14.91 -13.76
CA LYS A 335 -33.63 14.17 -13.21
C LYS A 335 -33.33 13.65 -11.80
N GLY A 336 -34.20 14.02 -10.85
CA GLY A 336 -34.08 13.62 -9.44
C GLY A 336 -33.32 14.61 -8.55
N ARG A 337 -32.76 15.69 -9.12
CA ARG A 337 -32.24 16.81 -8.33
C ARG A 337 -33.38 17.61 -7.67
N THR A 338 -33.13 18.11 -6.47
CA THR A 338 -34.07 18.87 -5.64
C THR A 338 -33.65 20.35 -5.57
N ASN A 339 -34.58 21.27 -5.25
CA ASN A 339 -34.31 22.73 -5.31
C ASN A 339 -33.09 23.15 -4.48
N ASP A 340 -32.83 22.47 -3.37
CA ASP A 340 -31.67 22.71 -2.48
C ASP A 340 -30.31 22.40 -3.13
N THR A 341 -30.29 21.75 -4.29
CA THR A 341 -29.04 21.37 -4.99
C THR A 341 -28.67 22.31 -6.15
N CYS A 342 -29.60 23.14 -6.65
CA CYS A 342 -29.38 23.94 -7.85
C CYS A 342 -28.25 24.96 -7.66
N LEU A 343 -28.27 25.70 -6.56
CA LEU A 343 -27.29 26.74 -6.24
C LEU A 343 -25.93 26.19 -5.78
N VAL A 344 -25.80 24.87 -5.60
CA VAL A 344 -24.51 24.23 -5.32
C VAL A 344 -23.60 24.28 -6.54
N CYS A 345 -24.17 24.13 -7.73
CA CYS A 345 -23.42 24.16 -9.00
C CYS A 345 -23.65 25.48 -9.76
N HIS A 346 -24.89 25.97 -9.80
CA HIS A 346 -25.25 27.15 -10.57
C HIS A 346 -25.15 28.41 -9.70
N ALA A 347 -23.99 29.08 -9.75
CA ALA A 347 -23.80 30.35 -9.06
C ALA A 347 -24.71 31.45 -9.63
N GLU A 348 -25.24 32.32 -8.78
CA GLU A 348 -26.00 33.49 -9.24
C GLU A 348 -25.09 34.42 -10.03
N ALA A 349 -25.49 34.80 -11.25
CA ALA A 349 -24.84 35.92 -11.91
C ALA A 349 -25.08 37.19 -11.08
N PRO A 350 -24.11 38.13 -11.02
CA PRO A 350 -24.34 39.42 -10.38
C PRO A 350 -25.58 40.05 -11.00
N ALA A 351 -26.57 40.36 -10.16
CA ALA A 351 -27.83 40.93 -10.59
C ALA A 351 -27.54 42.17 -11.46
N ALA A 352 -27.98 42.15 -12.72
CA ALA A 352 -28.12 43.40 -13.45
C ALA A 352 -29.13 44.23 -12.68
N THR A 353 -28.66 45.29 -12.01
CA THR A 353 -29.48 46.28 -11.31
C THR A 353 -30.22 47.12 -12.35
N ALA A 354 -31.16 46.52 -13.07
CA ALA A 354 -32.08 47.24 -13.92
C ALA A 354 -33.21 47.78 -13.04
N GLU A 355 -33.01 48.98 -12.50
CA GLU A 355 -34.08 49.75 -11.88
C GLU A 355 -35.20 49.92 -12.92
N HIS A 356 -36.40 49.45 -12.58
CA HIS A 356 -37.56 49.63 -13.43
C HIS A 356 -38.06 51.07 -13.27
N PRO A 357 -38.43 51.77 -14.35
CA PRO A 357 -38.94 53.13 -14.27
C PRO A 357 -40.37 53.21 -13.68
N PHE A 358 -40.93 52.08 -13.25
CA PHE A 358 -42.26 51.91 -12.68
C PHE A 358 -42.30 50.71 -11.71
N PRO A 359 -43.28 50.64 -10.79
CA PRO A 359 -43.47 49.49 -9.90
C PRO A 359 -43.69 48.18 -10.68
N GLN A 360 -42.97 47.12 -10.31
CA GLN A 360 -43.05 45.81 -10.96
C GLN A 360 -44.28 44.98 -10.54
N ASP A 361 -45.04 45.48 -9.56
CA ASP A 361 -46.29 44.88 -9.10
C ASP A 361 -47.46 45.82 -9.43
N HIS A 362 -47.91 45.75 -10.69
CA HIS A 362 -49.09 46.47 -11.15
C HIS A 362 -50.14 45.48 -11.65
N ASP A 363 -51.40 45.67 -11.21
CA ASP A 363 -52.57 44.86 -11.56
C ASP A 363 -52.38 43.33 -11.40
N GLY A 364 -51.61 42.92 -10.39
CA GLY A 364 -51.37 41.51 -10.09
C GLY A 364 -50.31 40.84 -10.98
N ALA A 365 -49.55 41.61 -11.77
CA ALA A 365 -48.44 41.10 -12.59
C ALA A 365 -47.18 40.74 -11.78
N ALA A 366 -47.22 40.86 -10.44
CA ALA A 366 -46.10 40.64 -9.51
C ALA A 366 -45.16 39.51 -9.91
N GLY A 367 -43.99 39.87 -10.47
CA GLY A 367 -42.92 38.93 -10.78
C GLY A 367 -43.08 38.12 -12.08
N ASN A 368 -44.16 38.31 -12.84
CA ASN A 368 -44.31 37.67 -14.14
C ASN A 368 -43.72 38.54 -15.27
N CYS A 369 -42.39 38.50 -15.39
CA CYS A 369 -41.63 39.36 -16.29
C CYS A 369 -42.03 39.22 -17.77
N VAL A 370 -42.49 38.03 -18.20
CA VAL A 370 -42.87 37.78 -19.61
C VAL A 370 -44.14 38.51 -20.03
N LEU A 371 -44.95 38.99 -19.09
CA LEU A 371 -46.11 39.82 -19.41
C LEU A 371 -45.69 41.16 -20.03
N CYS A 372 -44.61 41.74 -19.51
CA CYS A 372 -44.08 43.02 -19.97
C CYS A 372 -42.95 42.84 -21.00
N HIS A 373 -42.26 41.68 -20.97
CA HIS A 373 -41.15 41.32 -21.84
C HIS A 373 -41.49 40.11 -22.72
N PRO A 374 -42.28 40.29 -23.81
CA PRO A 374 -42.62 39.22 -24.73
C PRO A 374 -41.38 38.52 -25.26
N GLY A 375 -41.36 37.19 -25.22
CA GLY A 375 -40.23 36.40 -25.71
C GLY A 375 -38.95 36.47 -24.86
N ASN A 376 -39.04 36.90 -23.59
CA ASN A 376 -37.91 37.10 -22.68
C ASN A 376 -36.88 38.16 -23.15
N ASP A 377 -37.27 39.11 -24.00
CA ASP A 377 -36.43 40.25 -24.32
C ASP A 377 -36.54 41.33 -23.23
N PHE A 378 -35.55 41.38 -22.33
CA PHE A 378 -35.50 42.35 -21.23
C PHE A 378 -34.95 43.72 -21.64
N SER A 379 -34.59 43.93 -22.91
CA SER A 379 -34.13 45.22 -23.42
C SER A 379 -35.29 46.16 -23.81
N ALA A 380 -36.49 45.62 -23.96
CA ALA A 380 -37.69 46.37 -24.33
C ALA A 380 -38.90 45.88 -23.51
N TYR A 381 -39.85 46.77 -23.21
CA TYR A 381 -41.12 46.41 -22.57
C TYR A 381 -42.29 46.94 -23.40
N ASN A 382 -43.45 46.28 -23.31
CA ASN A 382 -44.66 46.68 -24.04
C ASN A 382 -45.87 46.78 -23.11
N CYS A 383 -46.50 47.96 -23.09
CA CYS A 383 -47.71 48.23 -22.31
C CYS A 383 -49.00 47.96 -23.11
N GLU A 384 -48.93 48.00 -24.45
CA GLU A 384 -50.10 47.98 -25.33
C GLU A 384 -50.78 46.61 -25.41
N THR A 385 -50.08 45.55 -25.00
CA THR A 385 -50.63 44.20 -24.87
C THR A 385 -51.83 44.15 -23.91
N CYS A 386 -51.80 44.97 -22.86
CA CYS A 386 -52.88 45.09 -21.87
C CYS A 386 -53.63 46.43 -21.98
N HIS A 387 -52.93 47.51 -22.38
CA HIS A 387 -53.49 48.86 -22.53
C HIS A 387 -53.74 49.21 -24.00
N ALA A 388 -54.92 48.86 -24.50
CA ALA A 388 -55.30 49.14 -25.88
C ALA A 388 -55.22 50.65 -26.23
N PRO A 389 -54.51 51.05 -27.32
CA PRO A 389 -54.35 52.45 -27.72
C PRO A 389 -55.68 53.19 -27.98
N SER A 390 -56.69 52.46 -28.46
CA SER A 390 -58.02 53.01 -28.77
C SER A 390 -58.71 53.61 -27.54
N GLY A 391 -58.48 53.06 -26.35
CA GLY A 391 -59.10 53.54 -25.11
C GLY A 391 -58.41 54.78 -24.50
N MET A 392 -57.20 55.12 -24.96
CA MET A 392 -56.41 56.24 -24.44
C MET A 392 -56.35 57.42 -25.42
N ALA A 393 -56.54 57.16 -26.71
CA ALA A 393 -56.42 58.14 -27.78
C ALA A 393 -57.33 59.35 -27.61
N GLU A 394 -58.57 59.16 -27.14
CA GLU A 394 -59.54 60.25 -26.93
C GLU A 394 -59.09 61.21 -25.82
N VAL A 395 -58.61 60.66 -24.70
CA VAL A 395 -58.14 61.44 -23.54
C VAL A 395 -56.83 62.16 -23.86
N HIS A 396 -55.91 61.51 -24.58
CA HIS A 396 -54.66 62.12 -25.00
C HIS A 396 -54.87 63.22 -26.05
N ALA A 397 -55.76 63.01 -27.02
CA ALA A 397 -56.13 64.03 -28.01
C ALA A 397 -56.78 65.25 -27.36
N ALA A 398 -57.68 65.04 -26.39
CA ALA A 398 -58.30 66.13 -25.62
C ALA A 398 -57.29 66.97 -24.82
N ARG A 399 -56.12 66.41 -24.48
CA ARG A 399 -55.01 67.08 -23.80
C ARG A 399 -53.90 67.54 -24.73
N GLY A 400 -54.08 67.43 -26.05
CA GLY A 400 -53.10 67.85 -27.05
C GLY A 400 -51.83 66.98 -27.12
N ILE A 401 -51.90 65.73 -26.64
CA ILE A 401 -50.79 64.78 -26.63
C ILE A 401 -50.89 63.93 -27.90
N SER A 402 -50.00 64.17 -28.87
CA SER A 402 -50.01 63.49 -30.18
C SER A 402 -48.90 62.47 -30.39
N GLU A 403 -47.88 62.42 -29.51
CA GLU A 403 -46.77 61.46 -29.60
C GLU A 403 -46.59 60.67 -28.30
N ILE A 404 -46.84 59.35 -28.38
CA ILE A 404 -46.84 58.42 -27.24
C ILE A 404 -45.88 57.25 -27.52
N ALA A 405 -44.74 57.51 -28.16
CA ALA A 405 -43.80 56.45 -28.55
C ALA A 405 -43.11 55.84 -27.31
N ASN A 406 -43.70 54.80 -26.71
CA ASN A 406 -43.15 53.96 -25.63
C ASN A 406 -42.57 54.70 -24.41
N ARG A 407 -43.02 55.93 -24.14
CA ARG A 407 -42.58 56.77 -23.01
C ARG A 407 -43.69 56.98 -21.99
N CYS A 408 -44.59 56.00 -21.86
CA CYS A 408 -45.78 56.05 -21.01
C CYS A 408 -45.45 56.40 -19.55
N THR A 409 -44.33 55.85 -19.04
CA THR A 409 -43.87 55.98 -17.65
C THR A 409 -43.45 57.40 -17.25
N LEU A 410 -43.20 58.29 -18.21
CA LEU A 410 -42.89 59.70 -17.91
C LEU A 410 -44.12 60.47 -17.41
N CYS A 411 -45.31 60.09 -17.88
CA CYS A 411 -46.57 60.72 -17.47
C CYS A 411 -47.38 59.81 -16.53
N HIS A 412 -47.16 58.49 -16.61
CA HIS A 412 -47.79 57.46 -15.79
C HIS A 412 -46.73 56.65 -15.04
N PRO A 413 -46.04 57.26 -14.05
CA PRO A 413 -44.92 56.61 -13.36
C PRO A 413 -45.33 55.33 -12.64
N GLN A 414 -46.62 55.21 -12.26
CA GLN A 414 -47.13 54.04 -11.53
C GLN A 414 -47.80 53.01 -12.44
N GLY A 415 -47.79 53.21 -13.76
CA GLY A 415 -48.45 52.30 -14.71
C GLY A 415 -49.98 52.28 -14.62
N GLU A 416 -50.58 53.21 -13.86
CA GLU A 416 -52.03 53.27 -13.67
C GLU A 416 -52.73 53.92 -14.87
N LYS A 417 -53.85 53.32 -15.28
CA LYS A 417 -54.82 53.98 -16.17
C LYS A 417 -55.53 55.07 -15.35
N PRO A 418 -55.60 56.33 -15.82
CA PRO A 418 -56.38 57.36 -15.13
C PRO A 418 -57.88 57.06 -15.14
#